data_AF-A0A7S2QIX9-F1
#
_entry.id   AF-A0A7S2QIX9-F1
#
_cell.length_a   1.000
_cell.length_b   1.000
_cell.length_c   1.000
_cell.angle_alpha   90.00
_cell.angle_beta   90.00
_cell.angle_gamma   90.00
#
_symmetry.space_group_name_H-M   'P 1'
#
loop_
_entity.id
_entity.type
_entity.pdbx_description
1 polymer ?
#
loop_
_entity_poly.entity_id
_entity_poly.type
_entity_poly.pdbx_seq_one_letter_code
_entity_poly.pdbx_strand_id
1 'polypeptide(L)'
;VLDWGSGCGWLLSWFHLLYGAVGYGIDGTVSAYDWSSRHAAGRFCLWHSTNLAWVPDGAFHHVVAYWALYHLRPKSTLCSVAAQLVSKLRPGGRAWFGGNNPSHATGISFQAFNREDWTRCLGSLMRRTGLALEVVFVLDGDLFRSDTYWQETAGDYLYFQ
;
A
#
# COMPACT_ATOMS: atom_id res chain seq x y z
N VAL A 1 9.40 3.72 6.33
CA VAL A 1 8.17 3.40 5.57
C VAL A 1 7.94 1.91 5.69
N LEU A 2 6.71 1.49 5.98
CA LEU A 2 6.29 0.09 5.84
C LEU A 2 5.55 -0.05 4.50
N ASP A 3 5.91 -1.03 3.69
CA ASP A 3 5.26 -1.35 2.42
C ASP A 3 4.75 -2.78 2.44
N TRP A 4 3.43 -2.97 2.41
CA TRP A 4 2.77 -4.28 2.48
C TRP A 4 2.27 -4.72 1.11
N GLY A 5 2.70 -5.90 0.67
CA GLY A 5 2.68 -6.30 -0.72
C GLY A 5 3.74 -5.56 -1.53
N SER A 6 4.98 -5.51 -1.00
CA SER A 6 6.06 -4.68 -1.57
C SER A 6 6.55 -5.13 -2.94
N GLY A 7 6.14 -6.31 -3.42
CA GLY A 7 6.52 -6.86 -4.70
C GLY A 7 8.05 -6.92 -4.86
N CYS A 8 8.54 -6.46 -6.01
CA CYS A 8 9.97 -6.39 -6.31
C CYS A 8 10.72 -5.27 -5.54
N GLY A 9 10.07 -4.52 -4.66
CA GLY A 9 10.67 -3.46 -3.85
C GLY A 9 10.83 -2.12 -4.57
N TRP A 10 10.26 -1.97 -5.76
CA TRP A 10 10.38 -0.77 -6.60
C TRP A 10 10.01 0.53 -5.85
N LEU A 11 8.90 0.53 -5.12
CA LEU A 11 8.42 1.72 -4.42
C LEU A 11 9.37 2.15 -3.29
N LEU A 12 9.87 1.19 -2.50
CA LEU A 12 10.82 1.48 -1.42
C LEU A 12 12.17 1.95 -1.98
N SER A 13 12.62 1.41 -3.10
CA SER A 13 13.82 1.91 -3.81
C SER A 13 13.67 3.38 -4.20
N TRP A 14 12.52 3.78 -4.75
CA TRP A 14 12.26 5.18 -5.05
C TRP A 14 12.20 6.06 -3.80
N PHE A 15 11.53 5.62 -2.74
CA PHE A 15 11.49 6.40 -1.50
C PHE A 15 12.87 6.56 -0.87
N HIS A 16 13.71 5.54 -0.95
CA HIS A 16 15.09 5.63 -0.49
C HIS A 16 15.89 6.63 -1.32
N LEU A 17 15.87 6.49 -2.65
CA LEU A 17 16.66 7.33 -3.56
C LEU A 17 16.23 8.81 -3.51
N LEU A 18 14.93 9.09 -3.50
CA LEU A 18 14.41 10.46 -3.58
C LEU A 18 14.35 11.17 -2.23
N TYR A 19 14.11 10.43 -1.15
CA TYR A 19 13.80 11.01 0.16
C TYR A 19 14.69 10.49 1.29
N GLY A 20 15.68 9.65 1.00
CA GLY A 20 16.51 9.01 2.03
C GLY A 20 15.72 8.11 2.98
N ALA A 21 14.53 7.65 2.57
CA ALA A 21 13.65 6.92 3.45
C ALA A 21 14.24 5.54 3.83
N VAL A 22 14.08 5.16 5.10
CA VAL A 22 14.35 3.78 5.56
C VAL A 22 13.07 2.95 5.36
N GLY A 23 13.13 1.98 4.45
CA GLY A 23 12.01 1.14 4.03
C GLY A 23 12.03 -0.27 4.62
N TYR A 24 10.84 -0.79 4.93
CA TYR A 24 10.60 -2.19 5.29
C TYR A 24 9.50 -2.74 4.39
N GLY A 25 9.81 -3.76 3.58
CA GLY A 25 8.88 -4.40 2.66
C GLY A 25 8.42 -5.76 3.20
N ILE A 26 7.13 -6.04 3.10
CA ILE A 26 6.54 -7.34 3.40
C ILE A 26 5.86 -7.85 2.15
N ASP A 27 6.22 -9.06 1.70
CA ASP A 27 5.54 -9.71 0.57
C ASP A 27 5.31 -11.19 0.86
N GLY A 28 4.21 -11.74 0.33
CA GLY A 28 3.86 -13.15 0.46
C GLY A 28 4.45 -14.03 -0.65
N THR A 29 5.01 -13.43 -1.70
CA THR A 29 5.50 -14.11 -2.89
C THR A 29 7.00 -14.35 -2.78
N VAL A 30 7.41 -15.62 -2.80
CA VAL A 30 8.83 -16.01 -2.65
C VAL A 30 9.72 -15.33 -3.69
N SER A 31 9.31 -15.32 -4.97
CA SER A 31 10.11 -14.71 -6.04
C SER A 31 10.25 -13.19 -5.88
N ALA A 32 9.21 -12.51 -5.42
CA ALA A 32 9.23 -11.07 -5.17
C ALA A 32 10.16 -10.73 -3.98
N TYR A 33 10.07 -11.52 -2.91
CA TYR A 33 10.98 -11.42 -1.76
C TYR A 33 12.43 -11.66 -2.14
N ASP A 34 12.71 -12.73 -2.90
CA ASP A 34 14.07 -13.09 -3.31
C ASP A 34 14.71 -11.99 -4.16
N TRP A 35 13.93 -11.41 -5.09
CA TRP A 35 14.38 -10.29 -5.91
C TRP A 35 14.65 -9.05 -5.07
N SER A 36 13.65 -8.61 -4.30
CA SER A 36 13.72 -7.37 -3.52
C SER A 36 14.84 -7.41 -2.48
N SER A 37 15.04 -8.55 -1.81
CA SER A 37 16.09 -8.73 -0.81
C SER A 37 17.51 -8.61 -1.38
N ARG A 38 17.70 -8.82 -2.68
CA ARG A 38 19.01 -8.73 -3.35
C ARG A 38 19.22 -7.41 -4.08
N HIS A 39 18.15 -6.80 -4.57
CA HIS A 39 18.25 -5.74 -5.58
C HIS A 39 17.55 -4.43 -5.19
N ALA A 40 16.67 -4.43 -4.19
CA ALA A 40 15.93 -3.24 -3.80
C ALA A 40 16.47 -2.58 -2.52
N ALA A 41 16.22 -1.29 -2.35
CA ALA A 41 16.58 -0.59 -1.14
C ALA A 41 15.55 -0.86 -0.03
N GLY A 42 16.04 -1.17 1.17
CA GLY A 42 15.21 -1.44 2.35
C GLY A 42 15.52 -2.79 2.96
N ARG A 43 14.66 -3.20 3.89
CA ARG A 43 14.70 -4.53 4.52
C ARG A 43 13.43 -5.28 4.16
N PHE A 44 13.56 -6.48 3.65
CA PHE A 44 12.41 -7.25 3.15
C PHE A 44 12.15 -8.47 4.02
N CYS A 45 10.88 -8.84 4.15
CA CYS A 45 10.43 -10.01 4.89
C CYS A 45 9.43 -10.81 4.06
N LEU A 46 9.67 -12.12 3.96
CA LEU A 46 8.70 -13.06 3.40
C LEU A 46 7.64 -13.37 4.45
N TRP A 47 6.38 -12.99 4.20
CA TRP A 47 5.28 -13.28 5.12
C TRP A 47 3.96 -13.43 4.35
N HIS A 48 3.39 -14.63 4.41
CA HIS A 48 2.16 -14.96 3.67
C HIS A 48 0.87 -14.79 4.48
N SER A 49 0.97 -14.55 5.79
CA SER A 49 -0.20 -14.44 6.67
C SER A 49 -0.75 -13.01 6.68
N THR A 50 -2.07 -12.89 6.81
CA THR A 50 -2.77 -11.60 6.97
C THR A 50 -2.72 -11.06 8.40
N ASN A 51 -2.10 -11.80 9.32
CA ASN A 51 -1.85 -11.36 10.69
C ASN A 51 -0.49 -10.63 10.76
N LEU A 52 -0.54 -9.34 11.13
CA LEU A 52 0.60 -8.44 11.28
C LEU A 52 0.90 -8.12 12.75
N ALA A 53 0.46 -8.94 13.70
CA ALA A 53 0.72 -8.75 15.13
C ALA A 53 2.23 -8.77 15.48
N TRP A 54 3.05 -9.42 14.65
CA TRP A 54 4.52 -9.42 14.81
C TRP A 54 5.16 -8.09 14.41
N VAL A 55 4.48 -7.28 13.61
CA VAL A 55 4.93 -5.93 13.24
C VAL A 55 4.53 -4.97 14.36
N PRO A 56 5.45 -4.18 14.93
CA PRO A 56 5.12 -3.29 16.04
C PRO A 56 4.15 -2.17 15.61
N ASP A 57 3.16 -1.93 16.47
CA ASP A 57 2.25 -0.78 16.33
C ASP A 57 3.01 0.53 16.61
N GLY A 58 2.57 1.63 16.00
CA GLY A 58 3.14 2.95 16.26
C GLY A 58 4.59 3.16 15.79
N ALA A 59 5.16 2.24 15.01
CA ALA A 59 6.58 2.27 14.65
C ALA A 59 6.89 3.07 13.37
N PHE A 60 5.90 3.27 12.49
CA PHE A 60 6.15 3.79 11.15
C PHE A 60 5.57 5.18 10.94
N HIS A 61 6.31 6.02 10.23
CA HIS A 61 5.85 7.35 9.81
C HIS A 61 4.86 7.25 8.66
N HIS A 62 5.11 6.29 7.77
CA HIS A 62 4.31 6.04 6.57
C HIS A 62 4.11 4.54 6.41
N VAL A 63 2.90 4.18 6.01
CA VAL A 63 2.50 2.83 5.64
C VAL A 63 1.91 2.89 4.24
N VAL A 64 2.35 2.02 3.35
CA VAL A 64 1.83 1.93 1.99
C VAL A 64 1.37 0.50 1.72
N ALA A 65 0.31 0.38 0.93
CA ALA A 65 -0.08 -0.85 0.28
C ALA A 65 -0.61 -0.49 -1.12
N TYR A 66 0.22 -0.65 -2.13
CA TYR A 66 -0.10 -0.26 -3.51
C TYR A 66 -0.33 -1.52 -4.35
N TRP A 67 -1.50 -1.64 -4.98
CA TRP A 67 -1.90 -2.84 -5.74
C TRP A 67 -1.79 -4.16 -4.95
N ALA A 68 -1.94 -4.10 -3.62
CA ALA A 68 -1.79 -5.26 -2.76
C ALA A 68 -3.12 -5.70 -2.11
N LEU A 69 -3.88 -4.75 -1.55
CA LEU A 69 -5.03 -5.09 -0.71
C LEU A 69 -6.21 -5.70 -1.49
N TYR A 70 -6.38 -5.36 -2.78
CA TYR A 70 -7.49 -5.89 -3.59
C TYR A 70 -7.42 -7.42 -3.80
N HIS A 71 -6.26 -8.04 -3.57
CA HIS A 71 -6.10 -9.49 -3.62
C HIS A 71 -6.79 -10.21 -2.45
N LEU A 72 -7.08 -9.49 -1.37
CA LEU A 72 -7.62 -10.08 -0.15
C LEU A 72 -9.11 -10.39 -0.28
N ARG A 73 -9.47 -11.63 0.06
CA ARG A 73 -10.85 -12.09 0.16
C ARG A 73 -11.06 -12.83 1.48
N PRO A 74 -12.27 -12.76 2.06
CA PRO A 74 -13.37 -11.83 1.74
C PRO A 74 -13.05 -10.36 2.14
N LYS A 75 -13.95 -9.41 1.82
CA LYS A 75 -13.87 -7.98 2.23
C LYS A 75 -13.49 -7.78 3.70
N SER A 76 -13.97 -8.63 4.61
CA SER A 76 -13.64 -8.53 6.03
C SER A 76 -12.14 -8.74 6.30
N THR A 77 -11.48 -9.61 5.53
CA THR A 77 -10.02 -9.81 5.58
C THR A 77 -9.28 -8.57 5.12
N LEU A 78 -9.71 -7.96 4.01
CA LEU A 78 -9.13 -6.69 3.52
C LEU A 78 -9.23 -5.61 4.58
N CYS A 79 -10.42 -5.42 5.16
CA CYS A 79 -10.63 -4.43 6.21
C CYS A 79 -9.76 -4.72 7.45
N SER A 80 -9.63 -5.99 7.84
CA SER A 80 -8.77 -6.41 8.96
C SER A 80 -7.30 -6.06 8.70
N VAL A 81 -6.77 -6.37 7.51
CA VAL A 81 -5.38 -6.04 7.16
C VAL A 81 -5.19 -4.53 7.08
N ALA A 82 -6.10 -3.79 6.44
CA ALA A 82 -6.02 -2.34 6.38
C ALA A 82 -6.02 -1.70 7.78
N ALA A 83 -6.85 -2.21 8.70
CA ALA A 83 -6.88 -1.74 10.07
C ALA A 83 -5.56 -2.04 10.82
N GLN A 84 -4.99 -3.23 10.64
CA GLN A 84 -3.68 -3.57 11.19
C GLN A 84 -2.58 -2.69 10.59
N LEU A 85 -2.62 -2.36 9.30
CA LEU A 85 -1.66 -1.47 8.66
C LEU A 85 -1.75 -0.05 9.24
N VAL A 86 -2.96 0.47 9.47
CA VAL A 86 -3.16 1.77 10.13
C VAL A 86 -2.59 1.75 11.56
N SER A 87 -2.71 0.67 12.32
CA SER A 87 -2.14 0.60 13.68
C SER A 87 -0.61 0.64 13.70
N LYS A 88 0.06 0.36 12.57
CA LYS A 88 1.52 0.47 12.45
C LYS A 88 1.99 1.92 12.34
N LEU A 89 1.09 2.87 12.10
CA LEU A 89 1.40 4.29 12.08
C LEU A 89 1.61 4.83 13.49
N ARG A 90 2.69 5.59 13.64
CA ARG A 90 2.87 6.49 14.78
C ARG A 90 1.86 7.66 14.72
N PRO A 91 1.62 8.38 15.83
CA PRO A 91 0.85 9.63 15.80
C PRO A 91 1.37 10.62 14.75
N GLY A 92 0.47 11.16 13.94
CA GLY A 92 0.80 12.06 12.81
C GLY A 92 1.34 11.34 11.55
N GLY A 93 1.40 10.00 11.55
CA GLY A 93 1.76 9.22 10.38
C GLY A 93 0.68 9.22 9.29
N ARG A 94 1.04 8.80 8.08
CA ARG A 94 0.12 8.73 6.93
C ARG A 94 0.12 7.36 6.28
N ALA A 95 -1.06 6.85 5.94
CA ALA A 95 -1.22 5.65 5.13
C ALA A 95 -1.62 6.00 3.70
N TRP A 96 -1.14 5.22 2.73
CA TRP A 96 -1.63 5.25 1.35
C TRP A 96 -2.00 3.85 0.89
N PHE A 97 -3.27 3.67 0.53
CA PHE A 97 -3.82 2.41 0.01
C PHE A 97 -4.31 2.64 -1.42
N GLY A 98 -3.43 2.40 -2.41
CA GLY A 98 -3.70 2.69 -3.82
C GLY A 98 -3.90 1.44 -4.67
N GLY A 99 -4.49 1.60 -5.86
CA GLY A 99 -4.72 0.49 -6.80
C GLY A 99 -5.78 -0.52 -6.32
N ASN A 100 -6.69 -0.12 -5.43
CA ASN A 100 -7.67 -1.02 -4.81
C ASN A 100 -8.93 -1.28 -5.66
N ASN A 101 -9.01 -0.68 -6.84
CA ASN A 101 -10.09 -0.87 -7.80
C ASN A 101 -9.50 -1.04 -9.21
N PRO A 102 -8.86 -2.19 -9.52
CA PRO A 102 -8.30 -2.47 -10.83
C PRO A 102 -9.31 -2.23 -11.96
N SER A 103 -8.86 -1.67 -13.09
CA SER A 103 -9.70 -1.62 -14.29
C SER A 103 -10.00 -3.05 -14.78
N HIS A 104 -11.22 -3.28 -15.25
CA HIS A 104 -11.59 -4.56 -15.88
C HIS A 104 -10.68 -4.93 -17.07
N ALA A 105 -10.08 -3.94 -17.73
CA ALA A 105 -9.16 -4.15 -18.84
C ALA A 105 -7.86 -4.90 -18.43
N THR A 106 -7.51 -4.87 -17.14
CA THR A 106 -6.33 -5.57 -16.62
C THR A 106 -6.53 -7.09 -16.51
N GLY A 107 -7.75 -7.59 -16.68
CA GLY A 107 -8.09 -9.01 -16.49
C GLY A 107 -7.98 -9.48 -15.03
N ILE A 108 -7.70 -8.58 -14.10
CA ILE A 108 -7.54 -8.89 -12.68
C ILE A 108 -8.92 -9.15 -12.06
N SER A 109 -9.10 -10.33 -11.46
CA SER A 109 -10.28 -10.62 -10.65
C SER A 109 -10.12 -10.05 -9.25
N PHE A 110 -10.98 -9.11 -8.86
CA PHE A 110 -10.97 -8.51 -7.53
C PHE A 110 -12.38 -8.44 -6.91
N GLN A 111 -12.43 -8.23 -5.60
CA GLN A 111 -13.66 -7.89 -4.90
C GLN A 111 -13.67 -6.39 -4.63
N ALA A 112 -14.52 -5.65 -5.33
CA ALA A 112 -14.57 -4.19 -5.23
C ALA A 112 -14.80 -3.72 -3.78
N PHE A 113 -13.92 -2.87 -3.28
CA PHE A 113 -14.01 -2.26 -1.95
C PHE A 113 -14.22 -0.76 -2.14
N ASN A 114 -15.50 -0.36 -2.20
CA ASN A 114 -15.89 0.99 -2.60
C ASN A 114 -15.68 2.01 -1.47
N ARG A 115 -15.99 3.29 -1.75
CA ARG A 115 -15.85 4.38 -0.76
C ARG A 115 -16.63 4.12 0.53
N GLU A 116 -17.84 3.55 0.44
CA GLU A 116 -18.65 3.25 1.63
C GLU A 116 -18.04 2.12 2.47
N ASP A 117 -17.50 1.09 1.82
CA ASP A 117 -16.82 -0.01 2.50
C ASP A 117 -15.57 0.50 3.25
N TRP A 118 -14.78 1.38 2.64
CA TRP A 118 -13.64 2.06 3.28
C TRP A 118 -14.04 2.92 4.47
N THR A 119 -15.05 3.79 4.29
CA THR A 119 -15.56 4.63 5.36
C THR A 119 -16.09 3.79 6.53
N ARG A 120 -16.83 2.71 6.25
CA ARG A 120 -17.33 1.79 7.28
C ARG A 120 -16.18 1.08 8.00
N CYS A 121 -15.22 0.57 7.24
CA CYS A 121 -14.06 -0.14 7.76
C CYS A 121 -13.23 0.74 8.71
N LEU A 122 -12.76 1.89 8.23
CA LEU A 122 -11.91 2.80 9.00
C LEU A 122 -12.69 3.50 10.11
N GLY A 123 -13.96 3.84 9.90
CA GLY A 123 -14.82 4.37 10.95
C GLY A 123 -15.02 3.39 12.11
N SER A 124 -15.09 2.08 11.83
CA SER A 124 -15.12 1.06 12.89
C SER A 124 -13.81 0.96 13.66
N LEU A 125 -12.67 1.22 13.01
CA LEU A 125 -11.37 1.27 13.67
C LEU A 125 -11.28 2.45 14.61
N MET A 126 -11.66 3.65 14.16
CA MET A 126 -11.68 4.87 14.98
C MET A 126 -12.50 4.67 16.26
N ARG A 127 -13.71 4.09 16.15
CA ARG A 127 -14.56 3.81 17.32
C ARG A 127 -13.95 2.82 18.31
N ARG A 128 -13.22 1.81 17.83
CA ARG A 128 -12.63 0.76 18.68
C ARG A 128 -11.33 1.20 19.36
N THR A 129 -10.56 2.06 18.71
CA THR A 129 -9.19 2.42 19.15
C THR A 129 -9.07 3.84 19.69
N GLY A 130 -10.07 4.69 19.48
CA GLY A 130 -9.99 6.12 19.81
C GLY A 130 -9.09 6.92 18.86
N LEU A 131 -8.62 6.32 17.76
CA LEU A 131 -7.82 7.02 16.75
C LEU A 131 -8.66 8.06 16.01
N ALA A 132 -8.07 9.23 15.78
CA ALA A 132 -8.57 10.22 14.84
C ALA A 132 -7.92 9.98 13.47
N LEU A 133 -8.73 9.64 12.46
CA LEU A 133 -8.28 9.44 11.09
C LEU A 133 -8.97 10.46 10.18
N GLU A 134 -8.18 11.13 9.35
CA GLU A 134 -8.66 11.87 8.19
C GLU A 134 -8.54 10.96 6.97
N VAL A 135 -9.67 10.70 6.30
CA VAL A 135 -9.71 9.79 5.14
C VAL A 135 -10.02 10.60 3.89
N VAL A 136 -9.07 10.60 2.96
CA VAL A 136 -9.19 11.27 1.66
C VAL A 136 -9.19 10.21 0.57
N PHE A 137 -10.10 10.36 -0.40
CA PHE A 137 -10.19 9.50 -1.56
C PHE A 137 -9.83 10.30 -2.79
N VAL A 138 -8.82 9.85 -3.53
CA VAL A 138 -8.30 10.50 -4.73
C VAL A 138 -8.41 9.52 -5.89
N LEU A 139 -8.83 10.00 -7.06
CA LEU A 139 -8.81 9.18 -8.28
C LEU A 139 -7.37 9.06 -8.77
N ASP A 140 -6.97 7.90 -9.28
CA ASP A 140 -5.61 7.71 -9.80
C ASP A 140 -5.24 8.77 -10.85
N GLY A 141 -6.18 9.12 -11.74
CA GLY A 141 -5.97 10.17 -12.74
C GLY A 141 -5.70 11.56 -12.15
N ASP A 142 -6.13 11.86 -10.93
CA ASP A 142 -5.85 13.13 -10.26
C ASP A 142 -4.47 13.14 -9.58
N LEU A 143 -3.92 11.97 -9.23
CA LEU A 143 -2.58 11.84 -8.61
C LEU A 143 -1.45 12.18 -9.59
N PHE A 144 -1.69 12.04 -10.89
CA PHE A 144 -0.70 12.25 -11.95
C PHE A 144 -0.94 13.53 -12.75
N ARG A 145 -1.88 14.39 -12.34
CA ARG A 145 -2.04 15.72 -12.94
C ARG A 145 -0.86 16.59 -12.53
N SER A 146 0.10 16.75 -13.44
CA SER A 146 1.10 17.80 -13.34
C SER A 146 0.63 19.00 -14.15
N ASP A 147 0.69 20.20 -13.56
CA ASP A 147 0.45 21.47 -14.27
C ASP A 147 1.48 21.73 -15.39
N THR A 148 2.54 20.92 -15.45
CA THR A 148 3.73 21.11 -16.28
C THR A 148 3.75 20.29 -17.58
N TYR A 149 2.88 19.28 -17.73
CA TYR A 149 2.88 18.39 -18.90
C TYR A 149 1.46 17.95 -19.27
N TRP A 150 0.87 18.65 -20.25
CA TRP A 150 -0.42 18.34 -20.89
C TRP A 150 -0.27 17.47 -22.15
N GLN A 151 0.79 16.66 -22.24
CA GLN A 151 0.82 15.58 -23.23
C GLN A 151 0.46 14.30 -22.51
N GLU A 152 -0.64 13.68 -22.94
CA GLU A 152 -0.94 12.29 -22.63
C GLU A 152 0.32 11.47 -22.92
N THR A 153 1.04 11.08 -21.87
CA THR A 153 1.89 9.90 -21.99
C THR A 153 0.92 8.75 -22.18
N ALA A 154 0.75 8.34 -23.43
CA ALA A 154 0.34 6.98 -23.75
C ALA A 154 1.19 6.09 -22.84
N GLY A 155 0.54 5.40 -21.90
CA GLY A 155 1.21 4.85 -20.73
C GLY A 155 2.34 3.91 -21.11
N ASP A 156 3.57 4.31 -20.83
CA ASP A 156 4.73 3.43 -20.76
C ASP A 156 4.95 3.04 -19.30
N TYR A 157 4.41 1.88 -18.90
CA TYR A 157 4.95 1.14 -17.78
C TYR A 157 6.04 0.20 -18.32
N LEU A 158 7.28 0.39 -17.83
CA LEU A 158 8.56 -0.38 -18.00
C LEU A 158 9.54 0.00 -19.14
N TYR A 159 10.64 0.72 -18.79
CA TYR A 159 12.06 0.44 -19.14
C TYR A 159 12.97 1.44 -18.37
N PHE A 160 14.04 1.14 -17.59
CA PHE A 160 15.29 0.33 -17.62
C PHE A 160 16.55 1.18 -17.90
N GLN A 161 17.60 0.95 -17.10
CA GLN A 161 18.99 0.77 -17.57
C GLN A 161 19.57 -0.45 -16.88
#